data_AF-A0A316ECW6-F1
#
_entry.id   AF-A0A316ECW6-F1
#
_cell.length_a   1.000
_cell.length_b   1.000
_cell.length_c   1.000
_cell.angle_alpha   90.00
_cell.angle_beta   90.00
_cell.angle_gamma   90.00
#
_symmetry.space_group_name_H-M   'P 1'
#
loop_
_entity.id
_entity.type
_entity.pdbx_description
1 polymer ?
#
loop_
_entity_poly.entity_id
_entity_poly.type
_entity_poly.pdbx_seq_one_letter_code
_entity_poly.pdbx_strand_id
1 'polypeptide(L)'
;MKDFSNKLKYRLKEIGMTQGELCEKIGMTANGLRKAIEHNSLQVSTVEAISKALETNIGYFIEIETKPTGMWQRLLDEANTEAQRWKMRAFELEEKFSVGNFQKLSKYVNSFFCLQH
;
A
#
# COMPACT_ATOMS: atom_id res chain seq x y z
N MET A 1 -4.99 13.75 -0.04
CA MET A 1 -4.27 12.76 -0.86
C MET A 1 -2.78 12.96 -0.61
N LYS A 2 -2.12 12.09 0.14
CA LYS A 2 -0.67 12.19 0.30
C LYS A 2 -0.01 11.96 -1.07
N ASP A 3 1.03 12.70 -1.37
CA ASP A 3 1.86 12.56 -2.59
C ASP A 3 1.22 12.79 -3.98
N PHE A 4 -0.02 13.32 -4.06
CA PHE A 4 -0.67 13.62 -5.36
C PHE A 4 0.21 14.50 -6.26
N SER A 5 0.84 15.54 -5.71
CA SER A 5 1.72 16.47 -6.43
C SER A 5 2.94 15.76 -7.04
N ASN A 6 3.54 14.82 -6.30
CA ASN A 6 4.72 14.08 -6.75
C ASN A 6 4.36 13.11 -7.87
N LYS A 7 3.26 12.37 -7.70
CA LYS A 7 2.72 11.45 -8.72
C LYS A 7 2.34 12.17 -10.01
N LEU A 8 1.72 13.35 -9.88
CA LEU A 8 1.37 14.19 -11.03
C LEU A 8 2.62 14.63 -11.81
N LYS A 9 3.63 15.17 -11.12
CA LYS A 9 4.89 15.60 -11.76
C LYS A 9 5.62 14.45 -12.44
N TYR A 10 5.64 13.27 -11.81
CA TYR A 10 6.25 12.08 -12.39
C TYR A 10 5.53 11.70 -13.69
N ARG A 11 4.20 11.59 -13.66
CA ARG A 11 3.43 11.20 -14.83
C ARG A 11 3.51 12.22 -15.98
N LEU A 12 3.49 13.51 -15.66
CA LEU A 12 3.71 14.57 -16.65
C LEU A 12 5.07 14.44 -17.34
N LYS A 13 6.12 14.12 -16.58
CA LYS A 13 7.46 13.90 -17.13
C LYS A 13 7.54 12.66 -18.03
N GLU A 14 6.88 11.57 -17.66
CA GLU A 14 6.84 10.35 -18.50
C GLU A 14 6.18 10.58 -19.86
N ILE A 15 5.08 11.34 -19.88
CA ILE A 15 4.32 11.62 -21.10
C ILE A 15 4.94 12.78 -21.89
N GLY A 16 5.86 13.53 -21.27
CA GLY A 16 6.45 14.74 -21.87
C GLY A 16 5.45 15.90 -21.94
N MET A 17 4.43 15.92 -21.08
CA MET A 17 3.41 16.95 -21.01
C MET A 17 3.76 17.97 -19.94
N THR A 18 3.58 19.25 -20.25
CA THR A 18 3.74 20.34 -19.30
C THR A 18 2.49 20.51 -18.43
N GLN A 19 2.66 21.09 -17.23
CA GLN A 19 1.53 21.41 -16.37
C GLN A 19 0.57 22.42 -17.02
N GLY A 20 1.07 23.30 -17.90
CA GLY A 20 0.26 24.24 -18.67
C GLY A 20 -0.68 23.53 -19.64
N GLU A 21 -0.16 22.60 -20.43
CA GLU A 21 -0.96 21.79 -21.37
C GLU A 21 -2.00 20.94 -20.66
N LEU A 22 -1.66 20.37 -19.49
CA LEU A 22 -2.64 19.67 -18.66
C LEU A 22 -3.78 20.61 -18.24
N CYS A 23 -3.44 21.81 -17.76
CA CYS A 23 -4.40 22.83 -17.33
C CYS A 23 -5.34 23.24 -18.47
N GLU A 24 -4.81 23.43 -19.68
CA GLU A 24 -5.60 23.70 -20.88
C GLU A 24 -6.55 22.54 -21.22
N LYS A 25 -6.06 21.30 -21.18
CA LYS A 25 -6.89 20.10 -21.47
C LYS A 25 -8.04 19.91 -20.49
N ILE A 26 -7.83 20.19 -19.20
CA ILE A 26 -8.86 20.02 -18.16
C ILE A 26 -9.72 21.26 -17.97
N GLY A 27 -9.44 22.36 -18.69
CA GLY A 27 -10.16 23.62 -18.58
C GLY A 27 -9.98 24.32 -17.23
N MET A 28 -8.81 24.18 -16.61
CA MET A 28 -8.53 24.77 -15.29
C MET A 28 -7.30 25.68 -15.34
N THR A 29 -7.27 26.72 -14.50
CA THR A 29 -6.09 27.59 -14.41
C THR A 29 -4.98 26.92 -13.60
N ALA A 30 -3.72 27.23 -13.92
CA ALA A 30 -2.57 26.72 -13.17
C ALA A 30 -2.61 27.09 -11.68
N ASN A 31 -3.09 28.31 -11.36
CA ASN A 31 -3.31 28.73 -9.98
C ASN A 31 -4.44 27.97 -9.29
N GLY A 32 -5.52 27.63 -10.03
CA GLY A 32 -6.60 26.79 -9.53
C GLY A 32 -6.12 25.38 -9.18
N LEU A 33 -5.34 24.77 -10.07
CA LEU A 33 -4.74 23.45 -9.85
C LEU A 33 -3.84 23.46 -8.61
N ARG A 34 -2.96 24.46 -8.51
CA ARG A 34 -2.02 24.58 -7.39
C ARG A 34 -2.75 24.69 -6.06
N LYS A 35 -3.74 25.58 -5.96
CA LYS A 35 -4.54 25.75 -4.73
C LYS A 35 -5.31 24.48 -4.37
N ALA A 36 -5.91 23.80 -5.35
CA ALA A 36 -6.63 22.56 -5.11
C ALA A 36 -5.72 21.45 -4.56
N ILE A 37 -4.48 21.37 -5.05
CA ILE A 37 -3.48 20.43 -4.56
C ILE A 37 -3.00 20.82 -3.14
N GLU A 38 -2.64 22.09 -2.92
CA GLU A 38 -2.14 22.59 -1.62
C GLU A 38 -3.18 22.43 -0.50
N HIS A 39 -4.45 22.70 -0.79
CA HIS A 39 -5.55 22.57 0.18
C HIS A 39 -6.17 21.17 0.24
N ASN A 40 -5.66 20.19 -0.51
CA ASN A 40 -6.26 18.86 -0.63
C ASN A 40 -7.76 18.89 -0.99
N SER A 41 -8.20 19.89 -1.75
CA SER A 41 -9.61 20.13 -2.08
C SER A 41 -9.99 19.70 -3.51
N LEU A 42 -9.17 18.84 -4.12
CA LEU A 42 -9.45 18.26 -5.43
C LEU A 42 -10.74 17.45 -5.40
N GLN A 43 -11.71 17.85 -6.22
CA GLN A 43 -12.93 17.08 -6.44
C GLN A 43 -12.62 15.83 -7.26
N VAL A 44 -13.39 14.76 -7.04
CA VAL A 44 -13.26 13.49 -7.78
C VAL A 44 -13.38 13.73 -9.29
N SER A 45 -14.32 14.58 -9.72
CA SER A 45 -14.50 15.00 -11.11
C SER A 45 -13.25 15.61 -11.73
N THR A 46 -12.49 16.41 -10.96
CA THR A 46 -11.22 17.00 -11.40
C THR A 46 -10.13 15.94 -11.52
N VAL A 47 -10.08 14.99 -10.58
CA VAL A 47 -9.13 13.87 -10.64
C VAL A 47 -9.43 12.94 -11.82
N GLU A 48 -10.71 12.71 -12.14
CA GLU A 48 -11.14 11.98 -13.34
C GLU A 48 -10.70 12.70 -14.62
N ALA A 49 -10.90 14.02 -14.70
CA ALA A 49 -10.47 14.81 -15.85
C ALA A 49 -8.94 14.76 -16.03
N ILE A 50 -8.18 14.88 -14.95
CA ILE A 50 -6.71 14.74 -14.96
C ILE A 50 -6.31 13.33 -15.39
N SER A 51 -6.97 12.30 -14.84
CA SER A 51 -6.69 10.89 -15.17
C SER A 51 -6.96 10.60 -16.64
N LYS A 52 -8.06 11.16 -17.20
CA LYS A 52 -8.39 11.07 -18.62
C LYS A 52 -7.38 11.81 -19.50
N ALA A 53 -6.93 12.99 -19.10
CA ALA A 53 -5.95 13.78 -19.85
C ALA A 53 -4.55 13.15 -19.86
N LEU A 54 -4.22 12.37 -18.83
CA LEU A 54 -2.94 11.67 -18.66
C LEU A 54 -3.00 10.19 -19.05
N GLU A 55 -4.15 9.72 -19.54
CA GLU A 55 -4.39 8.32 -19.91
C GLU A 55 -3.99 7.33 -18.79
N THR A 56 -4.33 7.71 -17.55
CA THR A 56 -3.97 6.95 -16.34
C THR A 56 -5.24 6.53 -15.60
N ASN A 57 -5.19 5.40 -14.90
CA ASN A 57 -6.27 4.98 -14.01
C ASN A 57 -6.38 5.90 -12.79
N ILE A 58 -7.59 6.25 -12.37
CA ILE A 58 -7.83 7.10 -11.19
C ILE A 58 -7.18 6.58 -9.90
N GLY A 59 -7.07 5.25 -9.77
CA GLY A 59 -6.42 4.57 -8.64
C GLY A 59 -4.93 4.86 -8.53
N TYR A 60 -4.28 5.36 -9.58
CA TYR A 60 -2.88 5.82 -9.50
C TYR A 60 -2.72 6.97 -8.49
N PHE A 61 -3.69 7.88 -8.46
CA PHE A 61 -3.66 9.07 -7.61
C PHE A 61 -4.27 8.83 -6.23
N ILE A 62 -5.11 7.81 -6.08
CA ILE A 62 -5.80 7.51 -4.82
C ILE A 62 -5.03 6.41 -4.08
N GLU A 63 -4.35 6.80 -3.01
CA GLU A 63 -3.86 5.83 -2.03
C GLU A 63 -5.00 5.44 -1.12
N ILE A 64 -5.50 4.22 -1.31
CA ILE A 64 -6.46 3.63 -0.39
C ILE A 64 -5.65 3.07 0.78
N GLU A 65 -5.47 3.86 1.84
CA GLU A 65 -5.06 3.33 3.15
C GLU A 65 -6.23 2.49 3.69
N THR A 66 -6.43 1.26 3.20
CA THR A 66 -7.39 0.33 3.81
C THR A 66 -6.79 -0.17 5.12
N LYS A 67 -7.03 0.56 6.21
CA LYS A 67 -6.90 -0.05 7.53
C LYS A 67 -8.01 -1.09 7.67
N PRO A 68 -7.70 -2.38 7.87
CA PRO A 68 -8.74 -3.36 8.16
C PRO A 68 -9.50 -2.85 9.39
N THR A 69 -10.80 -2.63 9.25
CA THR A 69 -11.62 -2.04 10.32
C THR A 69 -12.64 -3.08 10.78
N GLY A 70 -12.88 -3.12 12.10
CA GLY A 70 -13.86 -4.03 12.71
C GLY A 70 -13.34 -5.46 12.88
N MET A 71 -14.08 -6.43 12.34
CA MET A 71 -13.80 -7.87 12.49
C MET A 71 -12.41 -8.27 11.98
N TRP A 72 -11.99 -7.70 10.86
CA TRP A 72 -10.70 -8.03 10.24
C TRP A 72 -9.50 -7.60 11.09
N GLN A 73 -9.59 -6.47 11.80
CA GLN A 73 -8.56 -6.04 12.73
C GLN A 73 -8.42 -7.04 13.88
N ARG A 74 -9.55 -7.49 14.44
CA ARG A 74 -9.55 -8.48 15.53
C ARG A 74 -8.96 -9.81 15.11
N LEU A 75 -9.29 -10.30 13.91
CA LEU A 75 -8.73 -11.53 13.37
C LEU A 75 -7.21 -11.42 13.13
N LEU A 76 -6.74 -10.28 12.64
CA LEU A 76 -5.31 -10.02 12.46
C LEU A 76 -4.57 -9.97 13.80
N ASP A 77 -5.15 -9.31 14.80
CA ASP A 77 -4.56 -9.22 16.13
C ASP A 77 -4.53 -10.60 16.81
N GLU A 78 -5.59 -11.40 16.67
CA GLU A 78 -5.67 -12.76 17.21
C GLU A 78 -4.64 -13.69 16.57
N ALA A 79 -4.53 -13.67 15.24
CA ALA A 79 -3.51 -14.42 14.50
C ALA A 79 -2.07 -14.03 14.90
N ASN A 80 -1.80 -12.72 15.09
CA ASN A 80 -0.50 -12.25 15.55
C ASN A 80 -0.19 -12.73 16.98
N THR A 81 -1.19 -12.71 17.86
CA THR A 81 -1.02 -13.17 19.24
C THR A 81 -0.72 -14.66 19.28
N GLU A 82 -1.40 -15.43 18.44
CA GLU A 82 -1.14 -16.86 18.30
C GLU A 82 0.27 -17.12 17.78
N ALA A 83 0.70 -16.43 16.72
CA ALA A 83 2.04 -16.56 16.17
C ALA A 83 3.14 -16.27 17.21
N GLN A 84 2.95 -15.29 18.08
CA GLN A 84 3.88 -15.00 19.17
C GLN A 84 3.90 -16.11 20.23
N ARG A 85 2.75 -16.69 20.58
CA ARG A 85 2.68 -17.86 21.47
C ARG A 85 3.38 -19.07 20.88
N TRP A 86 3.22 -19.31 19.58
CA TRP A 86 3.93 -20.38 18.88
C TRP A 86 5.45 -20.17 18.89
N LYS A 87 5.92 -18.93 18.70
CA LYS A 87 7.35 -18.59 18.84
C LYS A 87 7.87 -18.87 20.25
N MET A 88 7.16 -18.40 21.29
CA MET A 88 7.60 -18.66 22.67
C MET A 88 7.61 -20.15 23.02
N ARG A 89 6.59 -20.91 22.57
CA ARG A 89 6.57 -22.37 22.74
C ARG A 89 7.73 -23.06 22.03
N ALA A 90 8.08 -22.61 20.82
CA ALA A 90 9.23 -23.14 20.10
C ALA A 90 10.54 -22.89 20.88
N PHE A 91 10.73 -21.68 21.40
CA PHE A 91 11.90 -21.35 22.25
C PHE A 91 11.95 -22.17 23.55
N GLU A 92 10.84 -22.32 24.25
CA GLU A 92 10.77 -23.14 25.47
C GLU A 92 11.08 -24.62 25.19
N LEU A 93 10.66 -25.12 24.02
CA LEU A 93 11.00 -26.46 23.57
C LEU A 93 12.50 -26.53 23.21
N GLU A 94 13.06 -25.53 22.53
CA GLU A 94 14.50 -25.47 22.26
C GLU A 94 15.34 -25.48 23.54
N GLU A 95 14.91 -24.75 24.58
CA GLU A 95 15.59 -24.71 25.87
C GLU A 95 15.50 -26.04 26.61
N LYS A 96 14.34 -26.71 26.57
CA LYS A 96 14.12 -28.04 27.17
C LYS A 96 14.83 -29.17 26.41
N PHE A 97 14.98 -29.04 25.10
CA PHE A 97 15.61 -30.02 24.21
C PHE A 97 17.03 -29.62 23.80
N SER A 98 17.79 -29.00 24.72
CA SER A 98 19.21 -28.61 24.61
C SER A 98 20.18 -29.80 24.37
N VAL A 99 19.87 -30.69 23.43
CA VAL A 99 20.76 -31.71 22.89
C VAL A 99 20.41 -31.95 21.42
N GLY A 100 21.14 -31.22 20.55
CA GLY A 100 21.42 -31.51 19.14
C GLY A 100 20.38 -32.25 18.28
N ASN A 101 19.63 -31.51 17.45
CA ASN A 101 19.40 -31.85 16.03
C ASN A 101 18.54 -30.80 15.31
N PHE A 102 19.14 -29.64 15.03
CA PHE A 102 18.52 -28.52 14.30
C PHE A 102 18.00 -28.88 12.89
N GLN A 103 18.55 -29.93 12.26
CA GLN A 103 18.17 -30.33 10.89
C GLN A 103 16.81 -31.02 10.78
N LYS A 104 16.22 -31.52 11.87
CA LYS A 104 14.92 -32.19 11.83
C LYS A 104 13.75 -31.21 12.02
N LEU A 105 13.88 -30.20 12.89
CA LEU A 105 12.82 -29.21 13.14
C LEU A 105 12.59 -28.27 11.94
N SER A 106 13.64 -27.85 11.24
CA SER A 106 13.50 -27.00 10.04
C SER A 106 12.73 -27.68 8.90
N LYS A 107 12.80 -29.01 8.80
CA LYS A 107 12.03 -29.78 7.80
C LYS A 107 10.54 -29.79 8.11
N TYR A 108 10.14 -29.89 9.38
CA TYR A 108 8.72 -29.87 9.76
C TYR A 108 8.10 -28.49 9.58
N VAL A 109 8.81 -27.43 9.97
CA VAL A 109 8.32 -26.04 9.82
C VAL A 109 8.21 -25.64 8.35
N ASN A 110 9.17 -26.03 7.49
CA ASN A 110 9.08 -25.76 6.05
C ASN A 110 8.06 -26.63 5.32
N SER A 111 7.83 -27.88 5.74
CA SER A 111 6.82 -28.74 5.12
C SER A 111 5.38 -28.25 5.33
N PHE A 112 5.12 -27.57 6.45
CA PHE A 112 3.80 -27.00 6.74
C PHE A 112 3.52 -25.70 5.98
N PHE A 113 4.56 -24.90 5.70
CA PHE A 113 4.43 -23.67 4.92
C PHE A 113 4.25 -23.93 3.40
N CYS A 114 4.71 -25.08 2.89
CA CYS A 114 4.53 -25.47 1.49
C CYS A 114 3.16 -26.10 1.15
N LEU A 115 2.27 -26.32 2.12
CA LEU A 115 0.92 -26.89 1.87
C LEU A 115 -0.17 -25.82 1.66
N GLN A 116 0.21 -24.54 1.51
CA GLN A 116 -0.72 -23.44 1.21
C GLN A 116 -0.55 -22.84 -0.21
N HIS A 117 0.04 -23.58 -1.16
CA HIS A 117 0.02 -23.22 -2.59
C HIS A 117 -0.70 -24.27 -3.43
#